data_AF-A0A2S5IUM2-F1
#
_entry.id   AF-A0A2S5IUM2-F1
#
_cell.length_a   1.000
_cell.length_b   1.000
_cell.length_c   1.000
_cell.angle_alpha   90.00
_cell.angle_beta   90.00
_cell.angle_gamma   90.00
#
_symmetry.space_group_name_H-M   'P 1'
#
loop_
_entity.id
_entity.type
_entity.pdbx_description
1 polymer ?
#
loop_
_entity_poly.entity_id
_entity_poly.type
_entity_poly.pdbx_seq_one_letter_code
_entity_poly.pdbx_strand_id
1 'polypeptide(L)'
;MKSRISPDEPFPEDLGRLKDQDVEVLNSKVHREVDHEFATEGEVHPETAARKDEVKDELDDRDAGPGLTLVPPHDGEPHDDDPDAHGEDDADGDEGEHDGADRAGGER
;
A
#
# COMPACT_ATOMS: atom_id res chain seq x y z
N MET A 1 -32.03 -17.55 -4.37
CA MET A 1 -31.16 -16.49 -4.91
C MET A 1 -30.73 -16.92 -6.31
N LYS A 2 -30.84 -16.05 -7.33
CA LYS A 2 -30.31 -16.32 -8.67
C LYS A 2 -28.82 -15.96 -8.66
N SER A 3 -27.95 -16.96 -8.57
CA SER A 3 -26.49 -16.79 -8.57
C SER A 3 -25.90 -16.63 -9.99
N ARG A 4 -26.72 -16.21 -10.95
CA ARG A 4 -26.34 -16.15 -12.37
C ARG A 4 -26.45 -14.69 -12.81
N ILE A 5 -25.29 -14.10 -13.06
CA ILE A 5 -25.17 -12.81 -13.72
C ILE A 5 -25.24 -13.01 -15.23
N SER A 6 -25.97 -12.16 -15.95
CA SER A 6 -25.92 -12.18 -17.42
C SER A 6 -24.56 -11.68 -17.90
N PRO A 7 -24.02 -12.14 -19.04
CA PRO A 7 -22.80 -11.56 -19.61
C PRO A 7 -22.89 -10.04 -19.86
N ASP A 8 -24.10 -9.54 -20.11
CA ASP A 8 -24.39 -8.11 -20.35
C ASP A 8 -24.69 -7.32 -19.06
N GLU A 9 -24.73 -7.99 -17.91
CA GLU A 9 -24.99 -7.36 -16.61
C GLU A 9 -23.66 -6.94 -15.96
N PRO A 10 -23.54 -5.68 -15.49
CA PRO A 10 -22.30 -5.20 -14.89
C PRO A 10 -21.99 -5.98 -13.62
N PHE A 11 -20.70 -6.17 -13.36
CA PHE A 11 -20.26 -6.91 -12.17
C PHE A 11 -20.75 -6.20 -10.90
N PRO A 12 -21.26 -6.94 -9.88
CA PRO A 12 -21.88 -6.33 -8.72
C PRO A 12 -20.85 -5.52 -7.91
N GLU A 13 -21.23 -4.30 -7.51
CA GLU A 13 -20.35 -3.37 -6.78
C GLU A 13 -19.92 -3.94 -5.41
N ASP A 14 -20.78 -4.73 -4.77
CA ASP A 14 -20.54 -5.34 -3.46
C ASP A 14 -19.51 -6.48 -3.49
N LEU A 15 -19.22 -7.02 -4.68
CA LEU A 15 -18.22 -8.07 -4.89
C LEU A 15 -16.94 -7.55 -5.56
N GLY A 16 -16.84 -6.22 -5.74
CA GLY A 16 -15.67 -5.58 -6.32
C GLY A 16 -14.39 -5.76 -5.50
N ARG A 17 -13.28 -5.19 -5.98
CA ARG A 17 -12.01 -5.23 -5.25
C ARG A 17 -12.15 -4.52 -3.90
N LEU A 18 -11.57 -5.14 -2.87
CA LEU A 18 -11.43 -4.51 -1.56
C LEU A 18 -10.49 -3.31 -1.64
N LYS A 19 -10.83 -2.25 -0.91
CA LYS A 19 -9.97 -1.07 -0.71
C LYS A 19 -8.69 -1.49 0.00
N ASP A 20 -7.59 -0.76 -0.22
CA ASP A 20 -6.28 -1.03 0.38
C ASP A 20 -6.35 -1.19 1.90
N GLN A 21 -7.00 -0.23 2.55
CA GLN A 21 -7.18 -0.27 4.00
C GLN A 21 -7.96 -1.50 4.48
N ASP A 22 -8.93 -2.00 3.71
CA ASP A 22 -9.71 -3.18 4.10
C ASP A 22 -8.85 -4.46 4.03
N VAL A 23 -7.93 -4.54 3.06
CA VAL A 23 -6.99 -5.66 2.94
C VAL A 23 -5.93 -5.62 4.05
N GLU A 24 -5.43 -4.44 4.41
CA GLU A 24 -4.52 -4.29 5.55
C GLU A 24 -5.18 -4.68 6.88
N VAL A 25 -6.44 -4.28 7.08
CA VAL A 25 -7.22 -4.68 8.26
C VAL A 25 -7.44 -6.19 8.26
N LEU A 26 -7.73 -6.80 7.10
CA LEU A 26 -7.85 -8.25 6.97
C LEU A 26 -6.53 -8.94 7.33
N ASN A 27 -5.40 -8.46 6.82
CA ASN A 27 -4.06 -8.97 7.15
C ASN A 27 -3.79 -8.94 8.67
N SER A 28 -4.10 -7.82 9.33
CA SER A 28 -3.95 -7.71 10.79
C SER A 28 -4.83 -8.71 11.55
N LYS A 29 -6.05 -8.96 11.08
CA LYS A 29 -6.96 -9.95 11.70
C LYS A 29 -6.42 -11.37 11.54
N VAL A 30 -5.96 -11.74 10.34
CA VAL A 30 -5.41 -13.07 10.08
C VAL A 30 -4.16 -13.32 10.91
N HIS A 31 -3.27 -12.34 11.06
CA HIS A 31 -2.12 -12.47 11.95
C HIS A 31 -2.51 -12.74 13.40
N ARG A 32 -3.53 -12.04 13.92
CA ARG A 32 -4.02 -12.29 15.28
C ARG A 32 -4.67 -13.65 15.44
N GLU A 33 -5.34 -14.14 14.40
CA GLU A 33 -5.94 -15.47 14.35
C GLU A 33 -4.84 -16.55 14.40
N VAL A 34 -3.79 -16.41 13.58
CA VAL A 34 -2.61 -17.27 13.61
C VAL A 34 -1.97 -17.31 15.00
N ASP A 35 -1.74 -16.14 15.61
CA ASP A 35 -1.15 -16.06 16.94
C ASP A 35 -2.03 -16.74 18.00
N HIS A 36 -3.34 -16.54 17.91
CA HIS A 36 -4.31 -17.14 18.81
C HIS A 36 -4.34 -18.68 18.67
N GLU A 37 -4.46 -19.20 17.45
CA GLU A 37 -4.47 -20.64 17.16
C GLU A 37 -3.17 -21.30 17.63
N PHE A 38 -2.03 -20.70 17.31
CA PHE A 38 -0.75 -21.22 17.76
C PHE A 38 -0.64 -21.23 19.29
N ALA A 39 -1.13 -20.20 19.97
CA ALA A 39 -1.09 -20.11 21.43
C ALA A 39 -2.07 -21.07 22.14
N THR A 40 -3.21 -21.38 21.52
CA THR A 40 -4.31 -22.14 22.14
C THR A 40 -4.35 -23.60 21.71
N GLU A 41 -4.08 -23.88 20.45
CA GLU A 41 -4.17 -25.20 19.82
C GLU A 41 -2.78 -25.79 19.52
N GLY A 42 -1.73 -24.96 19.49
CA GLY A 42 -0.34 -25.38 19.26
C GLY A 42 0.02 -25.55 17.79
N GLU A 43 -0.96 -25.41 16.89
CA GLU A 43 -0.79 -25.42 15.45
C GLU A 43 -1.76 -24.42 14.81
N VAL A 44 -1.48 -24.02 13.57
CA VAL A 44 -2.32 -23.11 12.80
C VAL A 44 -3.27 -23.94 11.94
N HIS A 45 -4.54 -23.58 11.92
CA HIS A 45 -5.54 -24.25 11.13
C HIS A 45 -5.22 -24.09 9.62
N PRO A 46 -5.38 -25.14 8.78
CA PRO A 46 -5.03 -25.07 7.36
C PRO A 46 -5.71 -23.93 6.60
N GLU A 47 -6.98 -23.64 6.92
CA GLU A 47 -7.73 -22.53 6.32
C GLU A 47 -7.15 -21.16 6.71
N THR A 48 -6.69 -21.01 7.95
CA THR A 48 -6.07 -19.76 8.44
C THR A 48 -4.72 -19.55 7.76
N ALA A 49 -3.95 -20.63 7.55
CA ALA A 49 -2.71 -20.59 6.77
C ALA A 49 -2.98 -20.21 5.31
N ALA A 50 -3.96 -20.83 4.65
CA ALA A 50 -4.34 -20.51 3.27
C ALA A 50 -4.76 -19.04 3.13
N ARG A 51 -5.60 -18.54 4.04
CA ARG A 51 -6.04 -17.14 4.05
C ARG A 51 -4.88 -16.16 4.23
N LYS A 52 -3.89 -16.52 5.06
CA LYS A 52 -2.68 -15.71 5.23
C LYS A 52 -1.89 -15.63 3.93
N ASP A 53 -1.71 -16.75 3.24
CA ASP A 53 -0.97 -16.79 1.97
C ASP A 53 -1.70 -15.98 0.90
N GLU A 54 -3.03 -16.11 0.78
CA GLU A 54 -3.84 -15.31 -0.16
C GLU A 54 -3.74 -13.81 0.10
N VAL A 55 -3.84 -13.37 1.36
CA VAL A 55 -3.75 -11.95 1.72
C VAL A 55 -2.34 -11.41 1.47
N LYS A 56 -1.31 -12.24 1.69
CA LYS A 56 0.07 -11.86 1.39
C LYS A 56 0.27 -11.68 -0.10
N ASP A 57 -0.16 -12.63 -0.92
CA ASP A 57 -0.02 -12.55 -2.38
C ASP A 57 -0.73 -11.31 -2.94
N GLU A 58 -1.93 -10.99 -2.45
CA GLU A 58 -2.65 -9.77 -2.84
C GLU A 58 -1.92 -8.47 -2.45
N LEU A 59 -1.30 -8.43 -1.26
CA LEU A 59 -0.51 -7.26 -0.84
C LEU A 59 0.78 -7.14 -1.66
N ASP A 60 1.46 -8.25 -1.95
CA ASP A 60 2.64 -8.29 -2.81
C ASP A 60 2.29 -7.80 -4.23
N ASP A 61 1.12 -8.20 -4.77
CA ASP A 61 0.60 -7.75 -6.07
C ASP A 61 0.31 -6.24 -6.08
N ARG A 62 -0.20 -5.67 -4.98
CA ARG A 62 -0.43 -4.21 -4.84
C ARG A 62 0.88 -3.44 -4.77
N ASP A 63 1.86 -3.94 -4.01
CA ASP A 63 3.18 -3.33 -3.86
C ASP A 63 3.99 -3.36 -5.16
N ALA A 64 3.80 -4.38 -6.00
CA ALA A 64 4.40 -4.49 -7.32
C ALA A 64 3.88 -3.42 -8.33
N GLY A 65 2.84 -2.66 -7.98
CA GLY A 65 2.19 -1.67 -8.84
C GLY A 65 1.18 -2.29 -9.81
N PRO A 66 0.65 -1.54 -10.80
CA PRO A 66 -0.44 -2.02 -11.65
C PRO A 66 0.05 -3.10 -12.64
N GLY A 67 0.13 -4.34 -12.17
CA GLY A 67 0.25 -5.54 -13.00
C GLY A 67 -1.10 -5.87 -13.65
N LEU A 68 -1.19 -5.68 -14.98
CA LEU A 68 -2.29 -6.04 -15.88
C LEU A 68 -3.69 -6.07 -15.24
N THR A 69 -4.32 -4.90 -15.17
CA THR A 69 -5.75 -4.78 -14.89
C THR A 69 -6.56 -5.48 -16.00
N LEU A 70 -7.06 -6.68 -15.73
CA LEU A 70 -8.06 -7.37 -16.56
C LEU A 70 -9.47 -6.74 -16.44
N VAL A 71 -9.59 -5.61 -15.74
CA VAL A 71 -10.80 -4.79 -15.66
C VAL A 71 -10.52 -3.45 -16.35
N PRO A 72 -11.28 -3.07 -17.39
CA PRO A 72 -11.19 -1.73 -17.98
C PRO A 72 -11.44 -0.67 -16.90
N PRO A 73 -10.69 0.45 -16.88
CA PRO A 73 -11.03 1.57 -16.02
C PRO A 73 -12.47 2.00 -16.32
N HIS A 74 -13.26 2.17 -15.27
CA HIS A 74 -14.61 2.68 -15.40
C HIS A 74 -14.52 4.18 -15.72
N ASP A 75 -14.71 4.52 -17.00
CA ASP A 75 -14.72 5.91 -17.46
C ASP A 75 -15.94 6.62 -16.85
N GLY A 76 -15.78 7.34 -15.75
CA GLY A 76 -16.82 8.27 -15.30
C GLY A 76 -16.83 8.61 -13.82
N GLU A 77 -15.83 9.35 -13.35
CA GLU A 77 -16.00 10.45 -12.38
C GLU A 77 -14.82 11.42 -12.66
N PRO A 78 -15.06 12.72 -12.95
CA PRO A 78 -13.97 13.69 -13.07
C PRO A 78 -13.35 13.91 -11.68
N HIS A 79 -12.09 13.51 -11.52
CA HIS A 79 -11.24 13.98 -10.44
C HIS A 79 -10.84 15.42 -10.77
N ASP A 80 -11.55 16.38 -10.18
CA ASP A 80 -11.10 17.77 -10.13
C ASP A 80 -9.93 17.87 -9.14
N ASP A 81 -8.75 17.40 -9.56
CA ASP A 81 -7.49 17.73 -8.88
C ASP A 81 -7.01 19.08 -9.42
N ASP A 82 -7.34 20.14 -8.68
CA ASP A 82 -6.86 21.51 -8.84
C ASP A 82 -5.31 21.55 -8.89
N PRO A 83 -4.70 22.06 -9.98
CA PRO A 83 -3.27 22.32 -10.04
C PRO A 83 -2.96 23.74 -9.56
N ASP A 84 -3.16 24.02 -8.26
CA ASP A 84 -2.61 25.21 -7.61
C ASP A 84 -1.25 24.84 -6.98
N ALA A 85 -0.15 25.12 -7.67
CA ALA A 85 0.59 26.39 -7.57
C ALA A 85 1.50 26.46 -6.33
N HIS A 86 2.71 25.92 -6.46
CA HIS A 86 3.89 26.48 -5.80
C HIS A 86 5.07 26.47 -6.77
N GLY A 87 5.04 27.43 -7.70
CA GLY A 87 6.25 28.00 -8.24
C GLY A 87 6.63 29.19 -7.37
N GLU A 88 7.76 29.09 -6.68
CA GLU A 88 8.59 30.24 -6.35
C GLU A 88 10.03 29.86 -6.74
N ASP A 89 10.40 30.34 -7.93
CA ASP A 89 11.76 30.56 -8.38
C ASP A 89 12.45 31.65 -7.53
N ASP A 90 13.76 31.80 -7.76
CA ASP A 90 14.63 32.94 -7.41
C ASP A 90 15.26 32.91 -6.01
N ALA A 91 16.58 33.08 -5.80
CA ALA A 91 17.71 33.32 -6.70
C ALA A 91 19.04 33.22 -5.90
N ASP A 92 20.15 33.17 -6.65
CA ASP A 92 21.52 33.66 -6.35
C ASP A 92 22.24 33.11 -5.09
N GLY A 93 23.46 32.56 -5.15
CA GLY A 93 24.63 33.08 -5.84
C GLY A 93 25.62 33.63 -4.79
N ASP A 94 26.90 33.28 -4.96
CA ASP A 94 28.09 34.00 -4.45
C ASP A 94 28.73 33.60 -3.10
N GLU A 95 29.84 32.86 -3.26
CA GLU A 95 31.19 33.02 -2.69
C GLU A 95 31.42 33.48 -1.23
N GLY A 96 32.34 32.79 -0.54
CA GLY A 96 32.83 33.22 0.77
C GLY A 96 33.82 32.29 1.45
N GLU A 97 34.95 32.05 0.79
CA GLU A 97 36.16 31.45 1.37
C GLU A 97 36.65 32.29 2.56
N HIS A 98 36.75 31.72 3.76
CA HIS A 98 37.51 32.32 4.87
C HIS A 98 38.32 31.25 5.62
N ASP A 99 39.59 31.27 5.27
CA ASP A 99 40.78 30.75 5.95
C ASP A 99 40.82 31.12 7.44
N GLY A 100 41.43 30.27 8.29
CA GLY A 100 41.83 30.71 9.63
C GLY A 100 41.97 29.63 10.71
N ALA A 101 43.20 29.14 10.85
CA ALA A 101 43.81 28.45 11.98
C ALA A 101 43.26 28.77 13.39
N ASP A 102 43.29 27.81 14.33
CA ASP A 102 44.46 27.55 15.20
C ASP A 102 44.15 26.57 16.37
N ARG A 103 45.16 25.73 16.65
CA ARG A 103 45.64 25.23 17.96
C ARG A 103 44.91 24.16 18.81
N ALA A 104 45.78 23.18 19.13
CA ALA A 104 45.96 22.43 20.38
C ALA A 104 44.92 21.34 20.67
N GLY A 105 45.27 20.09 20.97
CA GLY A 105 46.45 19.52 21.59
C GLY A 105 45.93 18.49 22.61
N GLY A 106 46.39 17.24 22.59
CA GLY A 106 45.90 16.23 23.54
C GLY A 106 46.39 14.83 23.22
N GLU A 107 47.52 14.50 23.80
CA GLU A 107 48.19 13.20 23.78
C GLU A 107 47.32 12.08 24.39
N ARG A 108 47.42 10.88 23.84
CA ARG A 108 47.54 9.59 24.57
C ARG A 108 47.85 8.44 23.61
#